data_AF-A0A933B7F4-F1
#
_entry.id   AF-A0A933B7F4-F1
#
_cell.length_a   1.000
_cell.length_b   1.000
_cell.length_c   1.000
_cell.angle_alpha   90.00
_cell.angle_beta   90.00
_cell.angle_gamma   90.00
#
_symmetry.space_group_name_H-M   'P 1'
#
loop_
_entity.id
_entity.type
_entity.pdbx_description
1 polymer ?
#
loop_
_entity_poly.entity_id
_entity_poly.type
_entity_poly.pdbx_seq_one_letter_code
_entity_poly.pdbx_strand_id
1 'polypeptide(L)'
;MARLLSSKQIIQITGLIIIDRLFKHIATQGGDFFIFDGVFSFTLSKNTGIAFSMPVPGVISIPLYFALMGWILWRAYRRKITCFSAYAFGLVFLGGASNFFDRVLYGYVIDYAALRLFSHYFFFNLADTMIVCGIIWLFFESSRVQSSKDIQADNQKTYNTIAKAFSKSREKPVWEEVRAFKRYVRNGARVLDIGCGNGRLVKLFEGVSIHYVGVDTSEVLLAEARKLVTGYSLLVTERSSFQFKYADMCSLPFDDVTFDYVFMIASLHHLHSSDQLTALKEANRVLKPGGMIFITVFNLLRLSLRDKTVWRYRSF
;
A
#
# COMPACT_ATOMS: atom_id res chain seq x y z
N MET A 1 -4.98 2.14 17.25
CA MET A 1 -4.28 1.49 18.38
C MET A 1 -3.38 0.42 17.83
N ALA A 2 -2.06 0.56 18.00
CA ALA A 2 -1.14 -0.56 17.82
C ALA A 2 -1.56 -1.64 18.81
N ARG A 3 -1.89 -2.85 18.35
CA ARG A 3 -2.16 -3.94 19.28
C ARG A 3 -0.81 -4.42 19.82
N LEU A 4 -0.64 -4.33 21.13
CA LEU A 4 0.55 -4.82 21.83
C LEU A 4 0.70 -6.34 21.62
N LEU A 5 1.92 -6.85 21.80
CA LEU A 5 2.17 -8.29 21.84
C LEU A 5 1.28 -8.94 22.90
N SER A 6 0.72 -10.10 22.57
CA SER A 6 0.00 -10.91 23.56
C SER A 6 0.96 -11.43 24.63
N SER A 7 0.48 -11.70 25.84
CA SER A 7 1.30 -12.24 26.93
C SER A 7 1.99 -13.55 26.54
N LYS A 8 1.32 -14.39 25.72
CA LYS A 8 1.90 -15.63 25.17
C LYS A 8 3.11 -15.35 24.27
N GLN A 9 3.00 -14.35 23.40
CA GLN A 9 4.06 -13.96 22.48
C GLN A 9 5.29 -13.40 23.22
N ILE A 10 5.07 -12.60 24.26
CA ILE A 10 6.15 -12.08 25.10
C ILE A 10 6.89 -13.24 25.77
N ILE A 11 6.17 -14.18 26.39
CA ILE A 11 6.75 -15.35 27.03
C ILE A 11 7.59 -16.17 26.04
N GLN A 12 7.09 -16.39 24.83
CA GLN A 12 7.81 -17.12 23.78
C GLN A 12 9.12 -16.46 23.40
N ILE A 13 9.12 -15.16 23.07
CA ILE A 13 10.35 -14.49 22.62
C ILE A 13 11.37 -14.40 23.77
N THR A 14 10.91 -14.10 24.99
CA THR A 14 11.79 -14.10 26.16
C THR A 14 12.39 -15.49 26.40
N GLY A 15 11.61 -16.56 26.24
CA GLY A 15 12.09 -17.94 26.33
C GLY A 15 13.20 -18.25 25.31
N LEU A 16 13.05 -17.80 24.06
CA LEU A 16 14.08 -17.98 23.03
C LEU A 16 15.40 -17.29 23.40
N ILE A 17 15.36 -16.09 23.99
CA ILE A 17 16.58 -15.41 24.44
C ILE A 17 17.25 -16.18 25.58
N ILE A 18 16.47 -16.63 26.56
CA ILE A 18 17.01 -17.38 27.70
C ILE A 18 17.72 -18.65 27.20
N ILE A 19 17.11 -19.35 26.24
CA ILE A 19 17.71 -20.52 25.59
C ILE A 19 19.00 -20.14 24.84
N ASP A 20 18.99 -19.06 24.06
CA ASP A 20 20.19 -18.61 23.35
C ASP A 20 21.35 -18.30 24.32
N ARG A 21 21.06 -17.58 25.41
CA ARG A 21 22.06 -17.27 26.45
C ARG A 21 22.59 -18.52 27.13
N LEU A 22 21.71 -19.48 27.44
CA LEU A 22 22.09 -20.75 28.04
C LEU A 22 23.00 -21.56 27.12
N PHE A 23 22.65 -21.68 25.83
CA PHE A 23 23.47 -22.41 24.86
C PHE A 23 24.82 -21.75 24.63
N LYS A 24 24.89 -20.41 24.62
CA LYS A 24 26.17 -19.69 24.58
C LYS A 24 27.02 -19.98 25.80
N HIS A 25 26.41 -19.98 26.99
CA HIS A 25 27.11 -20.34 28.21
C HIS A 25 27.64 -21.79 28.15
N ILE A 26 26.82 -22.76 27.76
CA ILE A 26 27.23 -24.16 27.61
C ILE A 26 28.38 -24.29 26.61
N ALA A 27 28.26 -23.65 25.44
CA ALA A 27 29.32 -23.69 24.42
C ALA A 27 30.66 -23.15 24.94
N THR A 28 30.64 -22.13 25.81
CA THR A 28 31.88 -21.58 26.42
C THR A 28 32.50 -22.49 27.49
N GLN A 29 31.74 -23.41 28.09
CA GLN A 29 32.27 -24.40 29.05
C GLN A 29 32.96 -25.59 28.37
N GLY A 30 32.82 -25.73 27.05
CA GLY A 30 33.43 -26.79 26.25
C GLY A 30 32.57 -28.04 26.08
N GLY A 31 32.93 -28.86 25.09
CA GLY A 31 32.22 -30.08 24.70
C GLY A 31 31.59 -29.97 23.32
N ASP A 32 32.16 -30.69 22.35
CA ASP A 32 31.60 -30.81 21.01
C ASP A 32 30.71 -32.04 20.93
N PHE A 33 29.49 -31.90 20.42
CA PHE A 33 28.66 -33.05 20.09
C PHE A 33 28.17 -32.98 18.64
N PHE A 34 28.22 -34.12 17.98
CA PHE A 34 27.83 -34.30 16.58
C PHE A 34 26.48 -35.01 16.53
N ILE A 35 25.58 -34.50 15.71
CA ILE A 35 24.26 -35.05 15.45
C ILE A 35 24.17 -35.38 13.96
N PHE A 36 23.53 -36.50 13.62
CA PHE A 36 23.34 -36.96 12.23
C PHE A 36 24.66 -37.11 11.47
N ASP A 37 25.58 -37.92 11.99
CA ASP A 37 26.88 -38.22 11.35
C ASP A 37 27.69 -36.97 10.95
N GLY A 38 27.58 -35.91 11.75
CA GLY A 38 28.32 -34.66 11.57
C GLY A 38 27.72 -33.68 10.56
N VAL A 39 26.45 -33.89 10.15
CA VAL A 39 25.68 -32.88 9.40
C VAL A 39 25.37 -31.67 10.28
N PHE A 40 25.04 -31.91 11.55
CA PHE A 40 24.87 -30.86 12.54
C PHE A 40 25.83 -31.09 13.69
N SER A 41 26.51 -30.03 14.14
CA SER A 41 27.38 -30.12 15.31
C SER A 41 27.15 -28.94 16.22
N PHE A 42 27.19 -29.20 17.52
CA PHE A 42 27.29 -28.16 18.52
C PHE A 42 28.75 -27.98 18.88
N THR A 43 29.32 -26.84 18.49
CA THR A 43 30.74 -26.54 18.70
C THR A 43 30.94 -25.03 18.79
N LEU A 44 31.84 -24.62 19.68
CA LEU A 44 32.13 -23.21 19.88
C LEU A 44 32.88 -22.64 18.68
N SER A 45 32.28 -21.66 18.02
CA SER A 45 32.90 -20.84 16.99
C SER A 45 32.84 -19.37 17.38
N LYS A 46 34.00 -18.69 17.28
CA LYS A 46 34.13 -17.27 17.63
C LYS A 46 33.98 -16.43 16.38
N ASN A 47 32.84 -15.79 16.22
CA ASN A 47 32.55 -15.01 15.02
C ASN A 47 32.85 -13.53 15.23
N THR A 48 33.90 -13.05 14.57
CA THR A 48 34.31 -11.63 14.57
C THR A 48 33.68 -10.83 13.43
N GLY A 49 32.95 -11.49 12.52
CA GLY A 49 32.26 -10.89 11.39
C GLY A 49 30.76 -10.66 11.63
N ILE A 50 29.99 -10.69 10.53
CA ILE A 50 28.51 -10.65 10.55
C ILE A 50 27.96 -12.09 10.47
N ALA A 51 26.64 -12.28 10.55
CA ALA A 51 25.96 -13.57 10.41
C ALA A 51 26.52 -14.41 9.24
N PHE A 52 26.55 -15.73 9.40
CA PHE A 52 27.17 -16.70 8.47
C PHE A 52 28.66 -16.50 8.24
N SER A 53 29.38 -15.97 9.23
CA SER A 53 30.83 -15.75 9.18
C SER A 53 31.29 -14.91 7.97
N MET A 54 30.41 -14.05 7.43
CA MET A 54 30.78 -13.15 6.34
C MET A 54 31.87 -12.18 6.81
N PRO A 55 32.90 -11.90 5.97
CA PRO A 55 34.10 -11.13 6.34
C PRO A 55 33.82 -9.62 6.33
N VAL A 56 32.79 -9.19 7.06
CA VAL A 56 32.50 -7.78 7.26
C VAL A 56 33.10 -7.37 8.61
N PRO A 57 33.92 -6.30 8.66
CA PRO A 57 34.49 -5.83 9.91
C PRO A 57 33.43 -5.63 10.99
N GLY A 58 33.63 -6.23 12.18
CA GLY A 58 32.69 -6.14 13.29
C GLY A 58 32.33 -4.69 13.68
N VAL A 59 33.22 -3.74 13.42
CA VAL A 59 33.00 -2.28 13.62
C VAL A 59 31.82 -1.75 12.79
N ILE A 60 31.54 -2.31 11.62
CA ILE A 60 30.43 -1.90 10.74
C ILE A 60 29.10 -2.54 11.18
N SER A 61 29.16 -3.71 11.83
CA SER A 61 27.97 -4.46 12.24
C SER A 61 27.11 -3.73 13.27
N ILE A 62 27.74 -2.96 14.17
CA ILE A 62 27.06 -2.24 15.26
C ILE A 62 26.25 -1.04 14.70
N PRO A 63 26.83 -0.10 13.92
CA PRO A 63 26.06 0.96 13.27
C PRO A 63 24.94 0.43 12.37
N LEU A 64 25.19 -0.66 11.63
CA LEU A 64 24.18 -1.27 10.75
C LEU A 64 22.97 -1.80 11.55
N TYR A 65 23.22 -2.41 12.71
CA TYR A 65 22.15 -2.84 13.62
C TYR A 65 21.30 -1.66 14.10
N PHE A 66 21.91 -0.57 14.54
CA PHE A 66 21.18 0.63 14.97
C PHE A 66 20.44 1.31 13.81
N ALA A 67 21.00 1.31 12.60
CA ALA A 67 20.34 1.84 11.41
C ALA A 67 19.10 1.00 11.03
N LEU A 68 19.22 -0.33 11.03
CA LEU A 68 18.10 -1.25 10.83
C LEU A 68 17.04 -1.05 11.91
N MET A 69 17.47 -0.85 13.16
CA MET A 69 16.57 -0.59 14.29
C MET A 69 15.80 0.72 14.14
N GLY A 70 16.50 1.80 13.78
CA GLY A 70 15.90 3.10 13.50
C GLY A 70 14.88 3.01 12.36
N TRP A 71 15.21 2.27 11.30
CA TRP A 71 14.28 2.02 10.19
C TRP A 71 13.03 1.23 10.62
N ILE A 72 13.21 0.18 11.43
CA ILE A 72 12.12 -0.61 12.02
C ILE A 72 11.19 0.27 12.86
N LEU A 73 11.75 1.05 13.79
CA LEU A 73 11.00 1.94 14.69
C LEU A 73 10.28 3.06 13.92
N TRP A 74 10.94 3.64 12.91
CA TRP A 74 10.32 4.64 12.03
C TRP A 74 9.15 4.05 11.24
N ARG A 75 9.31 2.84 10.68
CA ARG A 75 8.25 2.13 9.96
C ARG A 75 7.08 1.78 10.90
N ALA A 76 7.40 1.32 12.10
CA ALA A 76 6.46 1.05 13.18
C ALA A 76 5.64 2.29 13.56
N TYR A 77 6.27 3.46 13.62
CA TYR A 77 5.60 4.73 13.89
C TYR A 77 4.68 5.19 12.75
N ARG A 78 5.08 4.98 11.49
CA ARG A 78 4.34 5.47 10.30
C ARG A 78 3.19 4.56 9.86
N ARG A 79 3.13 3.30 10.30
CA ARG A 79 2.10 2.34 9.90
C ARG A 79 1.36 1.76 11.11
N LYS A 80 0.09 1.38 10.93
CA LYS A 80 -0.62 0.57 11.93
C LYS A 80 -0.02 -0.83 11.95
N ILE A 81 0.85 -1.10 12.92
CA ILE A 81 1.47 -2.41 13.12
C ILE A 81 0.41 -3.41 13.58
N THR A 82 0.45 -4.63 13.05
CA THR A 82 -0.37 -5.75 13.53
C THR A 82 0.34 -6.43 14.71
N CYS A 83 -0.38 -7.24 15.52
CA CYS A 83 0.27 -8.06 16.55
C CYS A 83 1.34 -9.00 15.96
N PHE A 84 1.21 -9.37 14.69
CA PHE A 84 2.13 -10.27 13.99
C PHE A 84 3.41 -9.55 13.57
N SER A 85 3.33 -8.34 13.00
CA SER A 85 4.53 -7.55 12.71
C SER A 85 5.26 -7.15 13.99
N ALA A 86 4.52 -6.88 15.08
CA ALA A 86 5.13 -6.63 16.39
C ALA A 86 5.97 -7.83 16.87
N TYR A 87 5.50 -9.07 16.63
CA TYR A 87 6.24 -10.28 16.99
C TYR A 87 7.52 -10.43 16.18
N ALA A 88 7.43 -10.23 14.86
CA ALA A 88 8.58 -10.28 13.97
C ALA A 88 9.63 -9.21 14.32
N PHE A 89 9.21 -7.98 14.64
CA PHE A 89 10.10 -6.95 15.16
C PHE A 89 10.73 -7.35 16.49
N GLY A 90 9.98 -8.00 17.39
CA GLY A 90 10.50 -8.53 18.64
C GLY A 90 11.61 -9.57 18.43
N LEU A 91 11.44 -10.50 17.47
CA LEU A 91 12.48 -11.49 17.11
C LEU A 91 13.76 -10.82 16.61
N VAL A 92 13.63 -9.85 15.69
CA VAL A 92 14.79 -9.11 15.14
C VAL A 92 15.50 -8.29 16.22
N PHE A 93 14.74 -7.59 17.07
CA PHE A 93 15.28 -6.79 18.16
C PHE A 93 16.02 -7.63 19.18
N LEU A 94 15.36 -8.67 19.69
CA LEU A 94 15.90 -9.46 20.78
C LEU A 94 17.03 -10.39 20.33
N GLY A 95 16.96 -10.91 19.10
CA GLY A 95 18.10 -11.62 18.49
C GLY A 95 19.30 -10.70 18.29
N GLY A 96 19.09 -9.50 17.75
CA GLY A 96 20.17 -8.53 17.57
C GLY A 96 20.79 -8.07 18.89
N ALA A 97 19.97 -7.84 19.92
CA ALA A 97 20.43 -7.51 21.27
C ALA A 97 21.27 -8.63 21.89
N SER A 98 20.89 -9.89 21.68
CA SER A 98 21.63 -11.08 22.14
C SER A 98 23.06 -11.08 21.55
N ASN A 99 23.20 -10.92 20.24
CA ASN A 99 24.52 -10.89 19.58
C ASN A 99 25.31 -9.62 19.91
N PHE A 100 24.65 -8.48 20.12
CA PHE A 100 25.30 -7.25 20.56
C PHE A 100 25.93 -7.42 21.95
N PHE A 101 25.23 -8.08 22.87
CA PHE A 101 25.74 -8.37 24.21
C PHE A 101 27.04 -9.18 24.17
N ASP A 102 27.11 -10.19 23.30
CA ASP A 102 28.34 -10.98 23.12
C ASP A 102 29.51 -10.12 22.66
N ARG A 103 29.27 -9.25 21.67
CA ARG A 103 30.31 -8.34 21.16
C ARG A 103 30.81 -7.38 22.22
N VAL A 104 29.93 -6.86 23.09
CA VAL A 104 30.31 -5.95 24.17
C VAL A 104 31.14 -6.66 25.23
N LEU A 105 30.80 -7.89 25.62
CA LEU A 105 31.50 -8.60 26.68
C LEU A 105 32.76 -9.33 26.21
N TYR A 106 32.74 -9.93 25.03
CA TYR A 106 33.76 -10.87 24.58
C TYR A 106 34.54 -10.37 23.35
N GLY A 107 34.06 -9.33 22.66
CA GLY A 107 34.65 -8.82 21.42
C GLY A 107 34.30 -9.64 20.17
N TYR A 108 33.49 -10.69 20.30
CA TYR A 108 33.01 -11.54 19.21
C TYR A 108 31.61 -12.10 19.53
N VAL A 109 30.93 -12.66 18.54
CA VAL A 109 29.66 -13.39 18.73
C VAL A 109 29.96 -14.87 18.97
N ILE A 110 29.31 -15.44 19.98
CA ILE A 110 29.41 -16.87 20.29
C ILE A 110 28.47 -17.63 19.36
N ASP A 111 29.02 -18.32 18.38
CA ASP A 111 28.28 -19.29 17.58
C ASP A 111 28.49 -20.68 18.17
N TYR A 112 27.41 -21.46 18.27
CA TYR A 112 27.44 -22.76 18.93
C TYR A 112 26.81 -23.86 18.09
N ALA A 113 26.10 -23.54 17.02
CA ALA A 113 25.57 -24.51 16.08
C ALA A 113 26.35 -24.40 14.76
N ALA A 114 26.72 -25.54 14.20
CA ALA A 114 27.30 -25.64 12.86
C ALA A 114 26.49 -26.61 12.01
N LEU A 115 26.12 -26.16 10.82
CA LEU A 115 25.51 -26.99 9.80
C LEU A 115 26.50 -27.22 8.67
N ARG A 116 26.79 -28.49 8.38
CA ARG A 116 27.61 -28.90 7.25
C ARG A 116 26.73 -29.04 6.00
N LEU A 117 26.94 -28.15 5.04
CA LEU A 117 26.33 -28.25 3.71
C LEU A 117 27.44 -28.42 2.68
N PHE A 118 27.42 -29.55 1.98
CA PHE A 118 28.49 -29.96 1.07
C PHE A 118 29.86 -29.98 1.78
N SER A 119 30.80 -29.15 1.33
CA SER A 119 32.15 -29.00 1.87
C SER A 119 32.32 -27.80 2.81
N HIS A 120 31.24 -27.10 3.17
CA HIS A 120 31.30 -25.86 3.96
C HIS A 120 30.51 -25.99 5.27
N TYR A 121 31.05 -25.38 6.32
CA TYR A 121 30.38 -25.27 7.62
C TYR A 121 29.78 -23.88 7.78
N PHE A 122 28.50 -23.84 8.12
CA PHE A 122 27.77 -22.62 8.45
C PHE A 122 27.59 -22.57 9.96
N PHE A 123 28.31 -21.67 10.62
CA PHE A 123 28.19 -21.44 12.05
C PHE A 123 27.13 -20.37 12.32
N PHE A 124 26.28 -20.63 13.30
CA PHE A 124 25.22 -19.72 13.71
C PHE A 124 24.79 -20.00 15.16
N ASN A 125 23.93 -19.14 15.67
CA ASN A 125 23.23 -19.33 16.93
C ASN A 125 21.72 -19.11 16.77
N LEU A 126 20.97 -19.33 17.86
CA LEU A 126 19.53 -19.12 17.88
C LEU A 126 19.15 -17.66 17.62
N ALA A 127 19.96 -16.70 18.09
CA ALA A 127 19.72 -15.28 17.82
C ALA A 127 19.80 -14.94 16.31
N ASP A 128 20.72 -15.53 15.56
CA ASP A 128 20.77 -15.37 14.09
C ASP A 128 19.50 -15.93 13.43
N THR A 129 19.05 -17.09 13.91
CA THR A 129 17.81 -17.73 13.43
C THR A 129 16.60 -16.84 13.70
N MET A 130 16.50 -16.22 14.88
CA MET A 130 15.45 -15.26 15.22
C MET A 130 15.43 -14.06 14.27
N ILE A 131 16.60 -13.48 13.98
CA ILE A 131 16.72 -12.34 13.07
C ILE A 131 16.26 -12.72 11.66
N VAL A 132 16.75 -13.83 11.11
CA VAL A 132 16.40 -14.29 9.76
C VAL A 132 14.90 -14.58 9.64
N CYS A 133 14.34 -15.34 10.59
CA CYS A 133 12.91 -15.63 10.62
C CYS A 133 12.05 -14.36 10.72
N GLY A 134 12.46 -13.40 11.55
CA GLY A 134 11.76 -12.12 11.69
C GLY A 134 11.80 -11.28 10.41
N ILE A 135 12.95 -11.21 9.73
CA ILE A 135 13.09 -10.48 8.45
C ILE A 135 12.24 -11.14 7.36
N ILE A 136 12.31 -12.46 7.21
CA ILE A 136 11.51 -13.21 6.23
C ILE A 136 10.02 -12.96 6.48
N TRP A 137 9.59 -13.01 7.75
CA TRP A 137 8.21 -12.73 8.10
C TRP A 137 7.79 -11.31 7.69
N LEU A 138 8.58 -10.29 8.04
CA LEU A 138 8.30 -8.90 7.68
C LEU A 138 8.25 -8.69 6.16
N PHE A 139 9.10 -9.40 5.41
CA PHE A 139 9.08 -9.38 3.95
C PHE A 139 7.74 -9.92 3.43
N PHE A 140 7.31 -11.10 3.87
CA PHE A 140 6.04 -11.69 3.44
C PHE A 140 4.83 -10.85 3.86
N GLU A 141 4.82 -10.28 5.07
CA GLU A 141 3.76 -9.38 5.51
C GLU A 141 3.72 -8.11 4.66
N SER A 142 4.87 -7.56 4.27
CA SER A 142 4.93 -6.40 3.39
C SER A 142 4.45 -6.68 1.97
N SER A 143 4.55 -7.94 1.53
CA SER A 143 4.08 -8.43 0.24
C SER A 143 2.60 -8.82 0.24
N ARG A 144 1.91 -8.81 1.39
CA ARG A 144 0.45 -9.03 1.42
C ARG A 144 -0.23 -7.86 0.73
N VAL A 145 -0.70 -8.12 -0.49
CA VAL A 145 -1.55 -7.21 -1.25
C VAL A 145 -2.80 -6.93 -0.42
N GLN A 146 -3.03 -5.66 -0.10
CA GLN A 146 -4.25 -5.23 0.57
C GLN A 146 -5.45 -5.61 -0.30
N SER A 147 -6.50 -6.19 0.29
CA SER A 147 -7.63 -6.64 -0.52
C SER A 147 -8.28 -5.45 -1.24
N SER A 148 -8.89 -5.70 -2.41
CA SER A 148 -9.50 -4.62 -3.20
C SER A 148 -10.57 -3.87 -2.39
N LYS A 149 -11.36 -4.61 -1.59
CA LYS A 149 -12.35 -4.05 -0.66
C LYS A 149 -11.74 -3.14 0.39
N ASP A 150 -10.60 -3.52 0.97
CA ASP A 150 -9.91 -2.70 1.96
C ASP A 150 -9.39 -1.39 1.34
N ILE A 151 -8.83 -1.45 0.12
CA ILE A 151 -8.36 -0.26 -0.61
C ILE A 151 -9.52 0.70 -0.87
N GLN A 152 -10.66 0.18 -1.36
CA GLN A 152 -11.83 1.01 -1.63
C GLN A 152 -12.39 1.64 -0.34
N ALA A 153 -12.49 0.87 0.75
CA ALA A 153 -12.96 1.38 2.03
C ALA A 153 -12.03 2.48 2.60
N ASP A 154 -10.71 2.29 2.52
CA ASP A 154 -9.72 3.28 2.95
C ASP A 154 -9.77 4.55 2.08
N ASN A 155 -9.96 4.41 0.76
CA ASN A 155 -10.12 5.55 -0.15
C ASN A 155 -11.40 6.34 0.16
N GLN A 156 -12.53 5.65 0.32
CA GLN A 156 -13.80 6.27 0.68
C GLN A 156 -13.67 7.06 2.00
N LYS A 157 -13.06 6.44 3.01
CA LYS A 157 -12.82 7.08 4.32
C LYS A 157 -11.92 8.30 4.20
N THR A 158 -10.82 8.18 3.46
CA THR A 158 -9.91 9.29 3.18
C THR A 158 -10.65 10.46 2.55
N TYR A 159 -11.38 10.21 1.46
CA TYR A 159 -12.12 11.25 0.75
C TYR A 159 -13.21 11.91 1.60
N ASN A 160 -13.97 11.13 2.38
CA ASN A 160 -14.94 11.68 3.32
C ASN A 160 -14.28 12.61 4.34
N THR A 161 -13.07 12.26 4.82
CA THR A 161 -12.33 13.06 5.80
C THR A 161 -11.80 14.35 5.21
N ILE A 162 -11.25 14.31 3.99
CA ILE A 162 -10.61 15.47 3.35
C ILE A 162 -11.53 16.26 2.43
N ALA A 163 -12.80 15.88 2.29
CA ALA A 163 -13.72 16.39 1.26
C ALA A 163 -13.75 17.92 1.16
N LYS A 164 -13.84 18.64 2.29
CA LYS A 164 -13.86 20.11 2.29
C LYS A 164 -12.56 20.73 1.75
N ALA A 165 -11.41 20.22 2.22
CA ALA A 165 -10.10 20.69 1.76
C ALA A 165 -9.84 20.31 0.29
N PHE A 166 -10.31 19.12 -0.11
CA PHE A 166 -10.34 18.68 -1.50
C PHE A 166 -11.16 19.67 -2.33
N SER A 167 -12.42 19.93 -2.00
CA SER A 167 -13.29 20.83 -2.77
C SER A 167 -12.69 22.23 -2.94
N LYS A 168 -12.18 22.84 -1.86
CA LYS A 168 -11.56 24.18 -1.89
C LYS A 168 -10.37 24.27 -2.85
N SER A 169 -9.54 23.24 -2.90
CA SER A 169 -8.36 23.21 -3.80
C SER A 169 -8.72 22.90 -5.27
N ARG A 170 -10.00 22.59 -5.55
CA ARG A 170 -10.52 22.27 -6.90
C ARG A 170 -11.55 23.31 -7.39
N GLU A 171 -11.52 24.53 -6.86
CA GLU A 171 -12.37 25.64 -7.35
C GLU A 171 -11.98 26.11 -8.76
N LYS A 172 -10.70 25.96 -9.13
CA LYS A 172 -10.17 26.32 -10.46
C LYS A 172 -10.85 25.52 -11.59
N PRO A 173 -10.82 26.03 -12.84
CA PRO A 173 -11.31 25.30 -14.01
C PRO A 173 -10.71 23.90 -14.13
N VAL A 174 -11.41 23.02 -14.85
CA VAL A 174 -10.87 21.70 -15.22
C VAL A 174 -9.54 21.85 -15.96
N TRP A 175 -8.69 20.83 -15.88
CA TRP A 175 -7.38 20.81 -16.53
C TRP A 175 -7.49 21.02 -18.05
N GLU A 176 -6.50 21.66 -18.68
CA GLU A 176 -6.46 21.94 -20.15
C GLU A 176 -6.76 20.69 -20.98
N GLU A 177 -6.16 19.57 -20.61
CA GLU A 177 -6.31 18.29 -21.28
C GLU A 177 -7.77 17.82 -21.30
N VAL A 178 -8.49 18.08 -20.21
CA VAL A 178 -9.91 17.72 -20.05
C VAL A 178 -10.81 18.69 -20.83
N ARG A 179 -10.41 19.98 -20.95
CA ARG A 179 -11.12 20.95 -21.79
C ARG A 179 -11.22 20.50 -23.25
N ALA A 180 -10.20 19.82 -23.76
CA ALA A 180 -10.19 19.30 -25.12
C ALA A 180 -11.34 18.32 -25.41
N PHE A 181 -11.94 17.69 -24.39
CA PHE A 181 -13.06 16.77 -24.58
C PHE A 181 -14.39 17.46 -24.87
N LYS A 182 -14.54 18.75 -24.50
CA LYS A 182 -15.78 19.51 -24.71
C LYS A 182 -16.26 19.43 -26.17
N ARG A 183 -15.32 19.46 -27.12
CA ARG A 183 -15.59 19.43 -28.57
C ARG A 183 -16.38 18.20 -29.05
N TYR A 184 -16.36 17.11 -28.29
CA TYR A 184 -17.03 15.86 -28.67
C TYR A 184 -18.46 15.77 -28.14
N VAL A 185 -18.83 16.59 -27.14
CA VAL A 185 -20.11 16.48 -26.45
C VAL A 185 -21.16 17.34 -27.15
N ARG A 186 -22.21 16.68 -27.62
CA ARG A 186 -23.35 17.30 -28.30
C ARG A 186 -24.41 17.82 -27.32
N ASN A 187 -25.19 18.81 -27.77
CA ASN A 187 -26.38 19.26 -27.04
C ASN A 187 -27.40 18.12 -26.88
N GLY A 188 -28.07 18.09 -25.73
CA GLY A 188 -29.04 17.07 -25.34
C GLY A 188 -28.43 15.70 -24.95
N ALA A 189 -27.11 15.59 -24.90
CA ALA A 189 -26.45 14.32 -24.59
C ALA A 189 -26.64 13.89 -23.13
N ARG A 190 -26.71 12.57 -22.91
CA ARG A 190 -26.65 11.96 -21.57
C ARG A 190 -25.18 11.69 -21.23
N VAL A 191 -24.70 12.31 -20.16
CA VAL A 191 -23.30 12.25 -19.72
C VAL A 191 -23.23 11.59 -18.35
N LEU A 192 -22.37 10.59 -18.21
CA LEU A 192 -22.02 9.97 -16.93
C LEU A 192 -20.61 10.37 -16.51
N ASP A 193 -20.43 10.85 -15.29
CA ASP A 193 -19.13 11.14 -14.67
C ASP A 193 -18.88 10.18 -13.50
N ILE A 194 -17.98 9.21 -13.71
CA ILE A 194 -17.66 8.15 -12.77
C ILE A 194 -16.50 8.58 -11.87
N GLY A 195 -16.78 8.72 -10.57
CA GLY A 195 -15.87 9.35 -9.61
C GLY A 195 -15.91 10.86 -9.72
N CYS A 196 -17.13 11.42 -9.73
CA CYS A 196 -17.35 12.84 -9.98
C CYS A 196 -16.77 13.75 -8.89
N GLY A 197 -16.47 13.19 -7.70
CA GLY A 197 -16.00 13.94 -6.54
C GLY A 197 -16.92 15.11 -6.21
N ASN A 198 -16.36 16.31 -6.13
CA ASN A 198 -17.10 17.55 -5.86
C ASN A 198 -17.83 18.14 -7.09
N GLY A 199 -17.99 17.37 -8.17
CA GLY A 199 -18.72 17.79 -9.37
C GLY A 199 -17.99 18.80 -10.25
N ARG A 200 -16.67 18.99 -10.09
CA ARG A 200 -15.89 19.97 -10.86
C ARG A 200 -16.05 19.82 -12.38
N LEU A 201 -16.25 18.61 -12.89
CA LEU A 201 -16.41 18.36 -14.32
C LEU A 201 -17.62 19.09 -14.93
N VAL A 202 -18.65 19.41 -14.13
CA VAL A 202 -19.82 20.19 -14.59
C VAL A 202 -19.39 21.48 -15.29
N LYS A 203 -18.33 22.14 -14.80
CA LYS A 203 -17.80 23.38 -15.39
C LYS A 203 -17.31 23.22 -16.84
N LEU A 204 -16.96 22.01 -17.27
CA LEU A 204 -16.57 21.72 -18.65
C LEU A 204 -17.71 22.02 -19.64
N PHE A 205 -18.96 21.86 -19.19
CA PHE A 205 -20.15 21.89 -20.02
C PHE A 205 -20.89 23.23 -20.01
N GLU A 206 -20.26 24.29 -19.50
CA GLU A 206 -20.79 25.64 -19.59
C GLU A 206 -21.10 26.01 -21.06
N GLY A 207 -22.33 26.46 -21.33
CA GLY A 207 -22.82 26.73 -22.68
C GLY A 207 -23.19 25.49 -23.54
N VAL A 208 -23.24 24.29 -22.96
CA VAL A 208 -23.72 23.07 -23.63
C VAL A 208 -24.88 22.48 -22.84
N SER A 209 -26.01 22.25 -23.51
CA SER A 209 -27.20 21.63 -22.90
C SER A 209 -26.96 20.13 -22.72
N ILE A 210 -26.96 19.60 -21.51
CA ILE A 210 -26.73 18.15 -21.26
C ILE A 210 -27.57 17.61 -20.10
N HIS A 211 -27.75 16.28 -20.10
CA HIS A 211 -28.26 15.51 -18.97
C HIS A 211 -27.11 14.82 -18.25
N TYR A 212 -26.57 15.47 -17.22
CA TYR A 212 -25.40 15.04 -16.48
C TYR A 212 -25.78 14.22 -15.24
N VAL A 213 -25.13 13.08 -15.08
CA VAL A 213 -25.19 12.24 -13.87
C VAL A 213 -23.76 12.04 -13.36
N GLY A 214 -23.47 12.52 -12.15
CA GLY A 214 -22.22 12.23 -11.45
C GLY A 214 -22.42 11.12 -10.41
N VAL A 215 -21.47 10.19 -10.34
CA VAL A 215 -21.45 9.16 -9.30
C VAL A 215 -20.15 9.16 -8.51
N ASP A 216 -20.23 8.95 -7.20
CA ASP A 216 -19.08 8.83 -6.31
C ASP A 216 -19.45 7.99 -5.07
N THR A 217 -18.46 7.37 -4.43
CA THR A 217 -18.64 6.64 -3.17
C THR A 217 -18.56 7.55 -1.94
N SER A 218 -18.28 8.85 -2.09
CA SER A 218 -18.22 9.81 -0.99
C SER A 218 -19.47 10.69 -0.94
N GLU A 219 -20.38 10.40 -0.01
CA GLU A 219 -21.55 11.26 0.23
C GLU A 219 -21.19 12.70 0.59
N VAL A 220 -20.04 12.90 1.25
CA VAL A 220 -19.56 14.24 1.61
C VAL A 220 -19.15 15.02 0.36
N LEU A 221 -18.48 14.37 -0.61
CA LEU A 221 -18.16 15.00 -1.89
C LEU A 221 -19.41 15.23 -2.75
N LEU A 222 -20.36 14.29 -2.77
CA LEU A 222 -21.64 14.47 -3.46
C LEU A 222 -22.43 15.65 -2.89
N ALA A 223 -22.40 15.87 -1.58
CA ALA A 223 -23.01 17.06 -0.96
C ALA A 223 -22.36 18.36 -1.44
N GLU A 224 -21.03 18.40 -1.56
CA GLU A 224 -20.31 19.55 -2.13
C GLU A 224 -20.61 19.73 -3.63
N ALA A 225 -20.77 18.64 -4.39
CA ALA A 225 -21.14 18.68 -5.79
C ALA A 225 -22.53 19.28 -6.01
N ARG A 226 -23.51 18.90 -5.18
CA ARG A 226 -24.86 19.48 -5.20
C ARG A 226 -24.82 20.98 -4.92
N LYS A 227 -24.05 21.43 -3.91
CA LYS A 227 -23.86 22.87 -3.62
C LYS A 227 -23.24 23.62 -4.79
N LEU A 228 -22.22 23.05 -5.42
CA LEU A 228 -21.54 23.65 -6.57
C LEU A 228 -22.54 23.93 -7.69
N VAL A 229 -23.38 22.96 -8.03
CA VAL A 229 -24.38 23.12 -9.09
C VAL A 229 -25.47 24.11 -8.71
N THR A 230 -25.94 24.12 -7.45
CA THR A 230 -26.90 25.13 -6.99
C THR A 230 -26.34 26.55 -7.11
N GLY A 231 -25.05 26.75 -6.82
CA GLY A 231 -24.37 28.04 -7.06
C GLY A 231 -24.14 28.36 -8.55
N TYR A 232 -24.01 27.32 -9.39
CA TYR A 232 -23.83 27.42 -10.84
C TYR A 232 -25.14 27.56 -11.63
N SER A 233 -26.30 27.51 -10.96
CA SER A 233 -27.64 27.62 -11.57
C SER A 233 -27.85 28.91 -12.39
N LEU A 234 -26.91 29.85 -12.36
CA LEU A 234 -26.88 31.09 -13.16
C LEU A 234 -26.19 30.94 -14.53
N LEU A 235 -25.54 29.81 -14.82
CA LEU A 235 -24.68 29.63 -16.02
C LEU A 235 -25.12 28.49 -16.95
N VAL A 236 -26.29 27.90 -16.70
CA VAL A 236 -26.77 26.74 -17.47
C VAL A 236 -28.03 27.08 -18.26
N THR A 237 -28.05 26.66 -19.52
CA THR A 237 -29.24 26.71 -20.38
C THR A 237 -30.42 26.00 -19.70
N GLU A 238 -31.65 26.52 -19.84
CA GLU A 238 -32.89 25.97 -19.23
C GLU A 238 -33.14 24.47 -19.51
N ARG A 239 -32.42 23.87 -20.46
CA ARG A 239 -32.57 22.47 -20.89
C ARG A 239 -31.59 21.48 -20.24
N SER A 240 -30.71 21.93 -19.34
CA SER A 240 -29.76 21.04 -18.67
C SER A 240 -30.30 20.45 -17.37
N SER A 241 -29.86 19.23 -17.03
CA SER A 241 -30.18 18.59 -15.76
C SER A 241 -28.94 17.98 -15.13
N PHE A 242 -28.77 18.14 -13.82
CA PHE A 242 -27.64 17.59 -13.07
C PHE A 242 -28.13 16.72 -11.92
N GLN A 243 -27.63 15.49 -11.85
CA GLN A 243 -27.93 14.55 -10.76
C GLN A 243 -26.62 14.01 -10.17
N PHE A 244 -26.62 13.77 -8.87
CA PHE A 244 -25.48 13.21 -8.13
C PHE A 244 -25.94 12.03 -7.28
N LYS A 245 -25.41 10.85 -7.55
CA LYS A 245 -25.82 9.59 -6.91
C LYS A 245 -24.63 8.88 -6.27
N TYR A 246 -24.89 8.24 -5.14
CA TYR A 246 -23.93 7.30 -4.58
C TYR A 246 -23.89 6.03 -5.43
N ALA A 247 -22.71 5.66 -5.94
CA ALA A 247 -22.52 4.38 -6.62
C ALA A 247 -21.05 3.94 -6.63
N ASP A 248 -20.85 2.63 -6.69
CA ASP A 248 -19.56 2.00 -6.97
C ASP A 248 -19.32 1.95 -8.49
N MET A 249 -18.11 2.29 -8.93
CA MET A 249 -17.71 2.23 -10.34
C MET A 249 -17.75 0.81 -10.91
N CYS A 250 -17.61 -0.20 -10.05
CA CYS A 250 -17.63 -1.62 -10.41
C CYS A 250 -19.04 -2.23 -10.43
N SER A 251 -20.07 -1.46 -10.08
CA SER A 251 -21.47 -1.90 -10.07
C SER A 251 -22.40 -0.69 -10.21
N LEU A 252 -22.55 -0.20 -11.44
CA LEU A 252 -23.30 1.02 -11.73
C LEU A 252 -24.82 0.76 -11.73
N PRO A 253 -25.64 1.56 -11.01
CA PRO A 253 -27.08 1.39 -10.93
C PRO A 253 -27.81 2.03 -12.12
N PHE A 254 -27.40 1.66 -13.34
CA PHE A 254 -27.97 2.14 -14.59
C PHE A 254 -28.18 0.98 -15.55
N ASP A 255 -29.18 1.11 -16.39
CA ASP A 255 -29.44 0.17 -17.47
C ASP A 255 -28.33 0.20 -18.53
N ASP A 256 -28.20 -0.87 -19.28
CA ASP A 256 -27.30 -0.97 -20.42
C ASP A 256 -27.61 0.15 -21.44
N VAL A 257 -26.61 0.62 -22.19
CA VAL A 257 -26.83 1.50 -23.37
C VAL A 257 -27.56 2.82 -22.99
N THR A 258 -27.25 3.37 -21.81
CA THR A 258 -27.95 4.55 -21.26
C THR A 258 -27.29 5.89 -21.64
N PHE A 259 -25.97 5.95 -21.72
CA PHE A 259 -25.21 7.20 -21.82
C PHE A 259 -24.51 7.37 -23.17
N ASP A 260 -24.46 8.60 -23.66
CA ASP A 260 -23.76 8.97 -24.89
C ASP A 260 -22.25 9.16 -24.64
N TYR A 261 -21.90 9.69 -23.46
CA TYR A 261 -20.53 9.93 -23.05
C TYR A 261 -20.30 9.51 -21.60
N VAL A 262 -19.19 8.84 -21.34
CA VAL A 262 -18.75 8.44 -20.00
C VAL A 262 -17.39 9.08 -19.73
N PHE A 263 -17.25 9.70 -18.56
CA PHE A 263 -16.02 10.33 -18.09
C PHE A 263 -15.50 9.61 -16.85
N MET A 264 -14.19 9.31 -16.84
CA MET A 264 -13.46 8.78 -15.69
C MET A 264 -12.21 9.64 -15.45
N ILE A 265 -12.42 10.82 -14.87
CA ILE A 265 -11.37 11.84 -14.79
C ILE A 265 -10.61 11.72 -13.47
N ALA A 266 -9.37 11.20 -13.55
CA ALA A 266 -8.49 10.99 -12.40
C ALA A 266 -9.14 10.15 -11.29
N SER A 267 -9.93 9.14 -11.67
CA SER A 267 -10.68 8.31 -10.74
C SER A 267 -10.31 6.82 -10.80
N LEU A 268 -10.09 6.27 -12.01
CA LEU A 268 -9.84 4.82 -12.21
C LEU A 268 -8.63 4.27 -11.44
N HIS A 269 -7.56 5.06 -11.27
CA HIS A 269 -6.33 4.63 -10.59
C HIS A 269 -6.46 4.48 -9.07
N HIS A 270 -7.62 4.85 -8.49
CA HIS A 270 -7.93 4.58 -7.09
C HIS A 270 -8.37 3.12 -6.86
N LEU A 271 -8.76 2.41 -7.92
CA LEU A 271 -9.12 1.00 -7.83
C LEU A 271 -7.87 0.11 -7.87
N HIS A 272 -7.94 -1.01 -7.17
CA HIS A 272 -6.99 -2.10 -7.33
C HIS A 272 -7.01 -2.61 -8.78
N SER A 273 -5.88 -3.11 -9.29
CA SER A 273 -5.75 -3.54 -10.69
C SER A 273 -6.79 -4.59 -11.12
N SER A 274 -7.23 -5.46 -10.20
CA SER A 274 -8.30 -6.44 -10.46
C SER A 274 -9.65 -5.79 -10.78
N ASP A 275 -9.93 -4.63 -10.18
CA ASP A 275 -11.25 -3.99 -10.22
C ASP A 275 -11.34 -2.96 -11.35
N GLN A 276 -10.19 -2.45 -11.82
CA GLN A 276 -10.14 -1.51 -12.94
C GLN A 276 -10.79 -2.11 -14.20
N LEU A 277 -10.57 -3.40 -14.47
CA LEU A 277 -11.21 -4.08 -15.60
C LEU A 277 -12.73 -4.16 -15.42
N THR A 278 -13.21 -4.45 -14.21
CA THR A 278 -14.64 -4.49 -13.88
C THR A 278 -15.29 -3.12 -14.08
N ALA A 279 -14.66 -2.05 -13.58
CA ALA A 279 -15.14 -0.69 -13.77
C ALA A 279 -15.18 -0.27 -15.25
N LEU A 280 -14.18 -0.68 -16.05
CA LEU A 280 -14.18 -0.44 -17.49
C LEU A 280 -15.29 -1.21 -18.22
N LYS A 281 -15.58 -2.45 -17.80
CA LYS A 281 -16.71 -3.24 -18.33
C LYS A 281 -18.04 -2.58 -18.01
N GLU A 282 -18.23 -2.10 -16.78
CA GLU A 282 -19.43 -1.35 -16.38
C GLU A 282 -19.58 -0.05 -17.16
N ALA A 283 -18.50 0.72 -17.31
CA ALA A 283 -18.49 1.94 -18.12
C ALA A 283 -18.87 1.67 -19.59
N ASN A 284 -18.43 0.54 -20.16
CA ASN A 284 -18.80 0.13 -21.51
C ASN A 284 -20.24 -0.39 -21.59
N ARG A 285 -20.72 -1.14 -20.59
CA ARG A 285 -22.09 -1.68 -20.54
C ARG A 285 -23.14 -0.56 -20.61
N VAL A 286 -22.93 0.52 -19.86
CA VAL A 286 -23.86 1.66 -19.82
C VAL A 286 -23.70 2.61 -21.01
N LEU A 287 -22.70 2.40 -21.87
CA LEU A 287 -22.41 3.25 -23.02
C LEU A 287 -23.23 2.84 -24.25
N LYS A 288 -23.80 3.82 -24.95
CA LYS A 288 -24.50 3.57 -26.21
C LYS A 288 -23.54 3.17 -27.33
N PRO A 289 -24.02 2.41 -28.34
CA PRO A 289 -23.31 2.27 -29.61
C PRO A 289 -22.93 3.64 -30.18
N GLY A 290 -21.69 3.78 -30.66
CA GLY A 290 -21.15 5.06 -31.13
C GLY A 290 -20.79 6.08 -30.04
N GLY A 291 -21.12 5.81 -28.76
CA GLY A 291 -20.77 6.63 -27.61
C GLY A 291 -19.27 6.62 -27.32
N MET A 292 -18.81 7.53 -26.44
CA MET A 292 -17.38 7.65 -26.11
C MET A 292 -17.09 7.59 -24.60
N ILE A 293 -15.95 6.98 -24.26
CA ILE A 293 -15.37 7.01 -22.91
C ILE A 293 -14.12 7.88 -22.91
N PHE A 294 -14.02 8.81 -21.97
CA PHE A 294 -12.87 9.66 -21.73
C PHE A 294 -12.24 9.34 -20.38
N ILE A 295 -10.97 8.96 -20.37
CA ILE A 295 -10.27 8.55 -19.15
C ILE A 295 -9.02 9.38 -18.97
N THR A 296 -8.77 9.83 -17.74
CA THR A 296 -7.46 10.36 -17.35
C THR A 296 -6.93 9.67 -16.11
N VAL A 297 -5.66 9.28 -16.13
CA VAL A 297 -4.95 8.67 -14.99
C VAL A 297 -3.59 9.35 -14.80
N PHE A 298 -3.09 9.40 -13.57
CA PHE A 298 -1.75 9.94 -13.33
C PHE A 298 -0.69 9.06 -13.97
N ASN A 299 0.24 9.69 -14.70
CA ASN A 299 1.35 8.98 -15.31
C ASN A 299 2.53 8.92 -14.34
N LEU A 300 2.61 7.87 -13.53
CA LEU A 300 3.68 7.68 -12.55
C LEU A 300 5.06 7.35 -13.18
N LEU A 301 5.11 7.08 -14.50
CA LEU A 301 6.35 6.82 -15.22
C LEU A 301 7.02 8.09 -15.74
N ARG A 302 6.39 9.26 -15.58
CA ARG A 302 7.02 10.56 -15.81
C ARG A 302 7.31 11.22 -14.47
N LEU A 303 8.49 11.84 -14.35
CA LEU A 303 8.96 12.50 -13.12
C LEU A 303 8.06 13.68 -12.67
N SER A 304 7.15 14.14 -13.53
CA SER A 304 6.16 15.18 -13.24
C SER A 304 4.85 14.57 -12.73
N LEU A 305 4.50 14.85 -11.47
CA LEU A 305 3.19 14.54 -10.88
C LEU A 305 2.01 15.30 -11.53
N ARG A 306 2.29 16.16 -12.52
CA ARG A 306 1.28 16.91 -13.28
C ARG A 306 0.87 16.22 -14.57
N ASP A 307 1.66 15.27 -15.04
CA ASP A 307 1.44 14.63 -16.33
C ASP A 307 0.37 13.54 -16.19
N LYS A 308 -0.62 13.56 -17.08
CA LYS A 308 -1.66 12.54 -17.13
C LYS A 308 -1.64 11.82 -18.47
N THR A 309 -2.03 10.56 -18.41
CA THR A 309 -2.34 9.80 -19.62
C THR A 309 -3.81 10.00 -19.95
N VAL A 310 -4.07 10.44 -21.18
CA VAL A 310 -5.41 10.70 -21.72
C VAL A 310 -5.80 9.59 -22.67
N TRP A 311 -6.93 8.92 -22.41
CA TRP A 311 -7.49 7.90 -23.29
C TRP A 311 -8.87 8.32 -23.82
N ARG A 312 -9.16 7.93 -25.06
CA ARG A 312 -10.48 8.04 -25.68
C ARG A 312 -10.83 6.71 -26.35
N TYR A 313 -12.00 6.18 -26.03
CA TYR A 313 -12.58 5.00 -26.67
C TYR A 313 -13.91 5.36 -27.31
N ARG A 314 -14.23 4.76 -28.47
CA ARG A 314 -15.52 4.88 -29.15
C ARG A 314 -16.10 3.49 -29.33
N SER A 315 -17.34 3.28 -28.90
CA SER A 315 -18.03 2.01 -29.12
C SER A 315 -18.41 1.87 -30.59
N PHE A 316 -18.30 0.66 -31.14
CA PHE A 316 -18.68 0.33 -32.51
C PHE A 316 -20.16 -0.06 -32.59
#